data_AF-A0A4R4SUW5-F1
#
_entry.id   AF-A0A4R4SUW5-F1
#
_cell.length_a   1.000
_cell.length_b   1.000
_cell.length_c   1.000
_cell.angle_alpha   90.00
_cell.angle_beta   90.00
_cell.angle_gamma   90.00
#
_symmetry.space_group_name_H-M   'P 1'
#
loop_
_entity.id
_entity.type
_entity.pdbx_description
1 polymer ?
#
loop_
_entity_poly.entity_id
_entity_poly.type
_entity_poly.pdbx_seq_one_letter_code
_entity_poly.pdbx_strand_id
1 'polypeptide(L)'
;MTRRAVWSVLAVCLLVLLTAVGAPARAGSAADQAALPEVLRGLRVDTLPADYVVLIDVSASMQDGRRDLYAAARAALRPLLGGLAPVDRLHLIAFAERPDPVFSGDIGANGAAVLGRLPGRAEGRATDIGAAIGAALQIVEQPDATDPATVIMLTDGVHDPPPGSRYAYPGGDAFADLRKRARAVEQRRSVRALGVPLTGRTDVRLLDEVFDDTVLMDLPPEQVGDYLGRVGDRIAVEKAAAYVSRDRLTATIALEPSPVVVRDEPVDLVARVRSTTTRVPLTVRDLAVEVDGLPVTGTVAPAQVTLDPAAPEQQVTIRLRPQALSGTWIGGERTTTGQVRVVGTVDSPWRDVIDRDLGLDFVPQQVAGQAQGARTASGIPVRLVVTAVLALGALAALAVTLRRRRWKPIGGHLLVAEPGTAAPYRQRLSGRKVRFPAAHGRGGTQGTGTVRAVRRPRTVGSGSELVLHIDYRRAGRRHHVVCRPRQPVSAADGTTFTYQP
;
A
#
# COMPACT_ATOMS: atom_id res chain seq x y z
N MET A 1 60.06 -5.10 26.80
CA MET A 1 60.23 -4.54 25.45
C MET A 1 60.04 -5.68 24.46
N THR A 2 59.11 -5.71 23.50
CA THR A 2 58.24 -4.67 22.93
C THR A 2 56.93 -5.32 22.46
N ARG A 3 55.85 -5.02 23.18
CA ARG A 3 54.49 -4.92 22.63
C ARG A 3 54.51 -3.79 21.61
N ARG A 4 54.32 -4.05 20.31
CA ARG A 4 53.95 -3.06 19.25
C ARG A 4 54.10 -3.74 17.87
N ALA A 5 53.11 -4.52 17.45
CA ALA A 5 52.92 -4.89 16.02
C ALA A 5 51.61 -5.65 15.73
N VAL A 6 50.53 -5.48 16.51
CA VAL A 6 49.25 -6.19 16.24
C VAL A 6 48.03 -5.24 16.20
N TRP A 7 48.24 -3.93 16.33
CA TRP A 7 47.15 -2.95 16.44
C TRP A 7 46.89 -2.13 15.17
N SER A 8 47.43 -2.53 14.02
CA SER A 8 47.34 -1.73 12.78
C SER A 8 46.42 -2.30 11.69
N VAL A 9 45.72 -3.42 11.95
CA VAL A 9 44.76 -4.00 10.98
C VAL A 9 43.29 -3.73 11.37
N LEU A 10 43.02 -3.28 12.61
CA LEU A 10 41.65 -3.04 13.08
C LEU A 10 41.10 -1.63 12.78
N ALA A 11 41.93 -0.69 12.31
CA ALA A 11 41.54 0.71 12.10
C ALA A 11 41.02 1.01 10.67
N VAL A 12 41.16 0.08 9.72
CA VAL A 12 40.69 0.28 8.32
C VAL A 12 39.31 -0.34 8.08
N CYS A 13 38.85 -1.29 8.90
CA CYS A 13 37.51 -1.88 8.77
C CYS A 13 36.39 -1.09 9.47
N LEU A 14 36.71 -0.11 10.32
CA LEU A 14 35.69 0.68 11.03
C LEU A 14 35.28 1.98 10.29
N LEU A 15 35.94 2.33 9.17
CA LEU A 15 35.60 3.52 8.38
C LEU A 15 34.70 3.22 7.16
N VAL A 16 34.36 1.95 6.91
CA VAL A 16 33.44 1.53 5.83
C VAL A 16 32.02 1.23 6.37
N LEU A 17 31.83 1.28 7.68
CA LEU A 17 30.54 0.95 8.32
C LEU A 17 29.63 2.17 8.61
N LEU A 18 29.97 3.36 8.12
CA LEU A 18 29.24 4.61 8.39
C LEU A 18 28.75 5.36 7.15
N THR A 19 28.67 4.69 5.99
CA THR A 19 28.04 5.21 4.76
C THR A 19 26.71 4.52 4.45
N ALA A 20 25.92 4.19 5.48
CA ALA A 20 24.51 3.85 5.35
C ALA A 20 23.65 4.93 6.02
N VAL A 21 23.91 6.20 5.67
CA VAL A 21 23.08 7.33 6.05
C VAL A 21 22.23 7.71 4.84
N GLY A 22 20.93 7.46 4.97
CA GLY A 22 19.86 8.14 4.23
C GLY A 22 19.90 7.96 2.71
N ALA A 23 19.10 7.01 2.21
CA ALA A 23 18.51 7.24 0.89
C ALA A 23 17.83 8.63 0.93
N PRO A 24 18.09 9.53 -0.03
CA PRO A 24 17.37 10.79 -0.09
C PRO A 24 15.89 10.45 -0.16
N ALA A 25 15.10 10.89 0.82
CA ALA A 25 13.67 10.96 0.68
C ALA A 25 13.42 11.74 -0.61
N ARG A 26 12.98 11.06 -1.66
CA ARG A 26 12.52 11.72 -2.87
C ARG A 26 11.37 12.58 -2.41
N ALA A 27 11.57 13.90 -2.41
CA ALA A 27 10.46 14.83 -2.32
C ALA A 27 9.60 14.56 -3.56
N GLY A 28 8.52 13.79 -3.39
CA GLY A 28 7.47 13.71 -4.38
C GLY A 28 7.02 15.14 -4.67
N SER A 29 6.89 15.48 -5.96
CA SER A 29 6.33 16.79 -6.34
C SER A 29 4.99 16.94 -5.64
N ALA A 30 4.83 17.99 -4.83
CA ALA A 30 3.55 18.32 -4.25
C ALA A 30 2.51 18.32 -5.38
N ALA A 31 1.37 17.66 -5.15
CA ALA A 31 0.28 17.69 -6.12
C ALA A 31 -0.06 19.15 -6.43
N ASP A 32 -0.15 19.49 -7.72
CA ASP A 32 -0.58 20.82 -8.16
C ASP A 32 -1.89 21.17 -7.46
N GLN A 33 -1.86 22.24 -6.66
CA GLN A 33 -3.01 22.65 -5.86
C GLN A 33 -4.00 23.42 -6.74
N ALA A 34 -5.27 23.06 -6.66
CA ALA A 34 -6.34 23.74 -7.37
C ALA A 34 -6.61 25.12 -6.76
N ALA A 35 -6.99 26.08 -7.60
CA ALA A 35 -7.45 27.39 -7.12
C ALA A 35 -8.91 27.33 -6.64
N LEU A 36 -9.31 28.23 -5.74
CA LEU A 36 -10.69 28.31 -5.22
C LEU A 36 -11.77 28.24 -6.32
N PRO A 37 -11.71 29.00 -7.43
CA PRO A 37 -12.71 28.91 -8.50
C PRO A 37 -12.81 27.53 -9.17
N GLU A 38 -11.71 26.77 -9.19
CA GLU A 38 -11.70 25.40 -9.74
C GLU A 38 -12.34 24.42 -8.77
N VAL A 39 -12.11 24.59 -7.46
CA VAL A 39 -12.74 23.79 -6.41
C VAL A 39 -14.25 24.04 -6.38
N LEU A 40 -14.70 25.29 -6.40
CA LEU A 40 -16.14 25.63 -6.43
C LEU A 40 -16.82 25.03 -7.68
N ARG A 41 -16.14 25.05 -8.83
CA ARG A 41 -16.64 24.41 -10.06
C ARG A 41 -16.64 22.88 -9.97
N GLY A 42 -15.60 22.29 -9.40
CA GLY A 42 -15.47 20.84 -9.19
C GLY A 42 -16.55 20.30 -8.25
N LEU A 43 -16.87 21.06 -7.20
CA LEU A 43 -17.97 20.79 -6.27
C LEU A 43 -19.36 21.03 -6.86
N ARG A 44 -19.45 21.73 -8.00
CA ARG A 44 -20.71 22.17 -8.62
C ARG A 44 -21.60 22.90 -7.62
N VAL A 45 -21.06 23.92 -6.96
CA VAL A 45 -21.75 24.67 -5.90
C VAL A 45 -23.07 25.28 -6.38
N ASP A 46 -23.18 25.56 -7.68
CA ASP A 46 -24.41 25.98 -8.38
C ASP A 46 -25.52 24.92 -8.41
N THR A 47 -25.20 23.67 -8.05
CA THR A 47 -26.16 22.56 -7.93
C THR A 47 -26.40 22.14 -6.48
N LEU A 48 -25.69 22.76 -5.54
CA LEU A 48 -25.85 22.51 -4.11
C LEU A 48 -26.90 23.49 -3.56
N PRO A 49 -28.04 22.99 -3.06
CA PRO A 49 -29.08 23.87 -2.55
C PRO A 49 -28.62 24.55 -1.24
N ALA A 50 -29.14 25.75 -1.00
CA ALA A 50 -29.08 26.45 0.28
C ALA A 50 -30.39 27.20 0.54
N ASP A 51 -30.66 27.50 1.80
CA ASP A 51 -31.84 28.27 2.19
C ASP A 51 -31.51 29.74 2.41
N TYR A 52 -32.34 30.61 1.85
CA TYR A 52 -32.24 32.06 2.00
C TYR A 52 -33.53 32.60 2.58
N VAL A 53 -33.47 33.23 3.75
CA VAL A 53 -34.60 33.92 4.35
C VAL A 53 -34.35 35.42 4.28
N VAL A 54 -35.06 36.12 3.39
CA VAL A 54 -34.95 37.56 3.22
C VAL A 54 -36.13 38.23 3.92
N LEU A 55 -35.82 39.01 4.94
CA LEU A 55 -36.74 39.86 5.69
C LEU A 55 -36.62 41.29 5.16
N ILE A 56 -37.70 41.83 4.61
CA ILE A 56 -37.75 43.22 4.14
C ILE A 56 -38.80 44.02 4.90
N ASP A 57 -38.35 45.12 5.50
CA ASP A 57 -39.22 46.07 6.18
C ASP A 57 -40.13 46.77 5.17
N VAL A 58 -41.44 46.77 5.45
CA VAL A 58 -42.48 47.44 4.66
C VAL A 58 -43.28 48.44 5.50
N SER A 59 -42.70 48.92 6.61
CA SER A 59 -43.24 50.04 7.38
C SER A 59 -43.21 51.36 6.59
N ALA A 60 -44.10 52.28 6.94
CA ALA A 60 -44.26 53.55 6.23
C ALA A 60 -43.00 54.44 6.28
N SER A 61 -42.11 54.26 7.26
CA SER A 61 -40.82 54.98 7.33
C SER A 61 -39.93 54.69 6.12
N MET A 62 -40.00 53.46 5.59
CA MET A 62 -39.26 53.04 4.41
C MET A 62 -39.63 53.85 3.15
N GLN A 63 -40.76 54.55 3.17
CA GLN A 63 -41.25 55.44 2.11
C GLN A 63 -41.70 56.79 2.66
N ASP A 64 -40.80 57.50 3.36
CA ASP A 64 -40.99 58.92 3.63
C ASP A 64 -40.80 59.73 2.33
N GLY A 65 -41.63 60.75 2.09
CA GLY A 65 -41.74 61.50 0.83
C GLY A 65 -40.46 62.23 0.34
N ARG A 66 -39.34 62.09 1.07
CA ARG A 66 -38.00 62.58 0.70
C ARG A 66 -37.02 61.47 0.30
N ARG A 67 -37.28 60.19 0.65
CA ARG A 67 -36.41 59.04 0.40
C ARG A 67 -37.22 57.74 0.25
N ASP A 68 -37.04 57.05 -0.86
CA ASP A 68 -37.67 55.73 -1.10
C ASP A 68 -36.67 54.62 -0.76
N LEU A 69 -36.49 54.37 0.55
CA LEU A 69 -35.59 53.33 1.06
C LEU A 69 -36.09 51.93 0.69
N TYR A 70 -37.41 51.77 0.58
CA TYR A 70 -38.02 50.52 0.11
C TYR A 70 -37.61 50.19 -1.33
N ALA A 71 -37.68 51.16 -2.25
CA ALA A 71 -37.18 50.96 -3.62
C ALA A 71 -35.67 50.69 -3.65
N ALA A 72 -34.89 51.37 -2.80
CA ALA A 72 -33.46 51.13 -2.68
C ALA A 72 -33.16 49.70 -2.17
N ALA A 73 -33.87 49.22 -1.16
CA ALA A 73 -33.74 47.85 -0.64
C ALA A 73 -34.05 46.80 -1.72
N ARG A 74 -35.15 47.00 -2.47
CA ARG A 74 -35.49 46.13 -3.62
C ARG A 74 -34.43 46.17 -4.71
N ALA A 75 -33.86 47.33 -5.00
CA ALA A 75 -32.78 47.46 -5.97
C ALA A 75 -31.50 46.76 -5.50
N ALA A 76 -31.15 46.88 -4.22
CA ALA A 76 -29.97 46.26 -3.62
C ALA A 76 -30.07 44.72 -3.54
N LEU A 77 -31.28 44.18 -3.36
CA LEU A 77 -31.50 42.72 -3.39
C LEU A 77 -31.39 42.11 -4.80
N ARG A 78 -31.59 42.90 -5.86
CA ARG A 78 -31.67 42.38 -7.22
C ARG A 78 -30.40 41.62 -7.67
N PRO A 79 -29.17 42.14 -7.46
CA PRO A 79 -27.95 41.42 -7.81
C PRO A 79 -27.79 40.11 -7.04
N LEU A 80 -28.08 40.12 -5.73
CA LEU A 80 -28.02 38.92 -4.90
C LEU A 80 -28.96 37.84 -5.44
N LEU A 81 -30.25 38.16 -5.58
CA LEU A 81 -31.26 37.20 -6.04
C LEU A 81 -31.04 36.75 -7.49
N GLY A 82 -30.40 37.58 -8.31
CA GLY A 82 -29.98 37.20 -9.67
C GLY A 82 -28.75 36.30 -9.70
N GLY A 83 -27.94 36.29 -8.63
CA GLY A 83 -26.74 35.46 -8.50
C GLY A 83 -26.97 34.13 -7.76
N LEU A 84 -28.14 33.92 -7.16
CA LEU A 84 -28.47 32.65 -6.49
C LEU A 84 -28.63 31.52 -7.51
N ALA A 85 -28.27 30.31 -7.08
CA ALA A 85 -28.42 29.13 -7.91
C ALA A 85 -29.90 28.79 -8.10
N PRO A 86 -30.34 28.27 -9.27
CA PRO A 86 -31.75 27.93 -9.48
C PRO A 86 -32.35 26.93 -8.48
N VAL A 87 -31.49 26.10 -7.88
CA VAL A 87 -31.84 25.10 -6.86
C VAL A 87 -31.91 25.66 -5.44
N ASP A 88 -31.54 26.93 -5.24
CA ASP A 88 -31.61 27.57 -3.94
C ASP A 88 -33.06 27.85 -3.54
N ARG A 89 -33.38 27.62 -2.27
CA ARG A 89 -34.70 27.92 -1.71
C ARG A 89 -34.69 29.34 -1.16
N LEU A 90 -35.59 30.17 -1.66
CA LEU A 90 -35.80 31.53 -1.18
C LEU A 90 -37.11 31.60 -0.40
N HIS A 91 -37.04 32.22 0.77
CA HIS A 91 -38.14 32.64 1.59
C HIS A 91 -38.10 34.17 1.71
N LEU A 92 -39.00 34.85 1.01
CA LEU A 92 -39.10 36.30 1.05
C LEU A 92 -40.27 36.70 1.95
N ILE A 93 -39.97 37.43 3.01
CA ILE A 93 -40.94 37.86 4.02
C ILE A 93 -40.92 39.38 4.08
N ALA A 94 -42.06 39.99 3.76
CA ALA A 94 -42.29 41.40 4.05
C ALA A 94 -42.72 41.52 5.51
N PHE A 95 -42.22 42.50 6.27
CA PHE A 95 -42.66 42.68 7.66
C PHE A 95 -42.88 44.14 8.01
N ALA A 96 -43.89 44.35 8.85
CA ALA A 96 -44.17 45.61 9.52
C ALA A 96 -44.75 45.29 10.90
N GLU A 97 -46.08 45.36 11.10
CA GLU A 97 -46.74 44.95 12.34
C GLU A 97 -46.64 43.43 12.58
N ARG A 98 -46.57 42.67 11.49
CA ARG A 98 -46.42 41.21 11.49
C ARG A 98 -45.64 40.77 10.24
N PRO A 99 -44.95 39.63 10.29
CA PRO A 99 -44.34 39.04 9.11
C PRO A 99 -45.41 38.49 8.15
N ASP A 100 -45.22 38.74 6.86
CA ASP A 100 -46.05 38.28 5.75
C ASP A 100 -45.18 37.54 4.71
N PRO A 101 -45.27 36.20 4.62
CA PRO A 101 -44.55 35.43 3.61
C PRO A 101 -45.04 35.74 2.20
N VAL A 102 -44.18 36.37 1.39
CA VAL A 102 -44.47 36.77 0.02
C VAL A 102 -44.08 35.68 -0.99
N PHE A 103 -43.01 34.95 -0.69
CA PHE A 103 -42.53 33.85 -1.52
C PHE A 103 -41.85 32.79 -0.65
N SER A 104 -41.99 31.52 -1.04
CA SER A 104 -41.32 30.39 -0.41
C SER A 104 -41.20 29.26 -1.44
N GLY A 105 -39.97 28.89 -1.80
CA GLY A 105 -39.70 27.78 -2.73
C GLY A 105 -38.38 27.96 -3.49
N ASP A 106 -38.12 27.07 -4.43
CA ASP A 106 -36.95 27.15 -5.31
C ASP A 106 -36.99 28.44 -6.13
N ILE A 107 -35.86 29.14 -6.18
CA ILE A 107 -35.78 30.46 -6.80
C ILE A 107 -35.86 30.40 -8.34
N GLY A 108 -35.41 29.28 -8.93
CA GLY A 108 -35.44 29.04 -10.37
C GLY A 108 -34.50 29.95 -11.18
N ALA A 109 -34.65 29.93 -12.50
CA ALA A 109 -33.72 30.60 -13.42
C ALA A 109 -33.80 32.14 -13.42
N ASN A 110 -34.84 32.73 -12.80
CA ASN A 110 -35.03 34.19 -12.78
C ASN A 110 -35.41 34.67 -11.37
N GLY A 111 -34.48 34.51 -10.43
CA GLY A 111 -34.73 34.82 -9.02
C GLY A 111 -35.10 36.27 -8.74
N ALA A 112 -34.54 37.20 -9.50
CA ALA A 112 -34.84 38.62 -9.34
C ALA A 112 -36.32 38.97 -9.62
N ALA A 113 -37.04 38.16 -10.40
CA ALA A 113 -38.46 38.36 -10.66
C ALA A 113 -39.34 38.17 -9.41
N VAL A 114 -38.86 37.45 -8.39
CA VAL A 114 -39.58 37.25 -7.12
C VAL A 114 -39.82 38.58 -6.40
N LEU A 115 -38.96 39.59 -6.59
CA LEU A 115 -39.13 40.94 -6.04
C LEU A 115 -40.37 41.67 -6.57
N GLY A 116 -40.97 41.19 -7.66
CA GLY A 116 -42.26 41.68 -8.16
C GLY A 116 -43.46 41.24 -7.32
N ARG A 117 -43.29 40.23 -6.45
CA ARG A 117 -44.34 39.75 -5.53
C ARG A 117 -44.46 40.61 -4.27
N LEU A 118 -43.42 41.37 -3.95
CA LEU A 118 -43.44 42.30 -2.82
C LEU A 118 -44.52 43.36 -3.01
N PRO A 119 -45.09 43.90 -1.91
CA PRO A 119 -46.03 45.02 -1.98
C PRO A 119 -45.49 46.17 -2.83
N GLY A 120 -46.37 46.84 -3.57
CA GLY A 120 -45.98 47.98 -4.41
C GLY A 120 -45.44 49.17 -3.60
N ARG A 121 -45.88 49.30 -2.34
CA ARG A 121 -45.54 50.38 -1.41
C ARG A 121 -45.32 49.82 -0.01
N ALA A 122 -44.54 50.55 0.79
CA ALA A 122 -44.33 50.28 2.21
C ALA A 122 -45.29 51.16 3.00
N GLU A 123 -46.34 50.55 3.57
CA GLU A 123 -47.46 51.26 4.22
C GLU A 123 -47.76 50.76 5.64
N GLY A 124 -46.92 49.86 6.17
CA GLY A 124 -47.07 49.32 7.51
C GLY A 124 -46.94 50.40 8.59
N ARG A 125 -47.68 50.26 9.68
CA ARG A 125 -47.78 51.29 10.73
C ARG A 125 -46.81 51.08 11.89
N ALA A 126 -46.15 49.94 11.94
CA ALA A 126 -45.24 49.55 13.03
C ALA A 126 -44.10 48.69 12.46
N THR A 127 -43.06 48.44 13.26
CA THR A 127 -41.87 47.66 12.86
C THR A 127 -41.53 46.61 13.92
N ASP A 128 -42.07 45.41 13.75
CA ASP A 128 -41.87 44.27 14.65
C ASP A 128 -40.73 43.35 14.17
N ILE A 129 -39.49 43.78 14.44
CA ILE A 129 -38.27 43.02 14.16
C ILE A 129 -38.27 41.65 14.86
N GLY A 130 -38.74 41.57 16.12
CA GLY A 130 -38.78 40.31 16.86
C GLY A 130 -39.70 39.28 16.22
N ALA A 131 -40.87 39.71 15.72
CA ALA A 131 -41.77 38.83 14.98
C ALA A 131 -41.17 38.38 13.64
N ALA A 132 -40.46 39.26 12.93
CA ALA A 132 -39.75 38.92 11.70
C ALA A 132 -38.65 37.88 11.93
N ILE A 133 -37.82 38.04 12.96
CA ILE A 133 -36.80 37.05 13.36
C ILE A 133 -37.47 35.73 13.75
N GLY A 134 -38.58 35.79 14.50
CA GLY A 134 -39.36 34.61 14.85
C GLY A 134 -39.87 33.81 13.65
N ALA A 135 -40.30 34.50 12.59
CA ALA A 135 -40.72 33.86 11.33
C ALA A 135 -39.52 33.27 10.57
N ALA A 136 -38.37 33.95 10.54
CA ALA A 136 -37.16 33.38 9.96
C ALA A 136 -36.73 32.09 10.68
N LEU A 137 -36.76 32.10 12.01
CA LEU A 137 -36.45 30.92 12.82
C LEU A 137 -37.40 29.75 12.54
N GLN A 138 -38.69 30.00 12.39
CA GLN A 138 -39.66 28.95 12.04
C GLN A 138 -39.33 28.26 10.70
N ILE A 139 -38.67 28.96 9.77
CA ILE A 139 -38.27 28.41 8.48
C ILE A 139 -36.98 27.60 8.65
N VAL A 140 -35.95 28.17 9.26
CA VAL A 140 -34.65 27.47 9.42
C VAL A 140 -34.72 26.30 10.42
N GLU A 141 -35.75 26.25 11.27
CA GLU A 141 -36.03 25.12 12.16
C GLU A 141 -36.63 23.92 11.44
N GLN A 142 -37.13 24.07 10.21
CA GLN A 142 -37.83 23.00 9.51
C GLN A 142 -36.88 21.80 9.29
N PRO A 143 -37.37 20.55 9.46
CA PRO A 143 -36.54 19.36 9.23
C PRO A 143 -36.03 19.24 7.79
N ASP A 144 -36.78 19.76 6.82
CA ASP A 144 -36.46 19.77 5.38
C ASP A 144 -35.73 21.03 4.91
N ALA A 145 -35.48 22.00 5.80
CA ALA A 145 -34.69 23.17 5.46
C ALA A 145 -33.23 22.79 5.15
N THR A 146 -32.67 23.42 4.13
CA THR A 146 -31.36 23.12 3.58
C THR A 146 -30.25 23.70 4.45
N ASP A 147 -29.06 23.11 4.35
CA ASP A 147 -27.85 23.56 5.06
C ASP A 147 -26.73 23.79 4.03
N PRO A 148 -26.18 25.02 3.93
CA PRO A 148 -26.33 26.14 4.86
C PRO A 148 -27.62 26.97 4.68
N ALA A 149 -27.98 27.74 5.71
CA ALA A 149 -29.07 28.73 5.69
C ALA A 149 -28.54 30.16 5.94
N THR A 150 -29.05 31.14 5.20
CA THR A 150 -28.70 32.57 5.37
C THR A 150 -29.96 33.40 5.62
N VAL A 151 -29.98 34.13 6.72
CA VAL A 151 -31.03 35.12 7.06
C VAL A 151 -30.52 36.52 6.72
N ILE A 152 -31.27 37.27 5.93
CA ILE A 152 -30.90 38.62 5.49
C ILE A 152 -32.03 39.57 5.87
N MET A 153 -31.75 40.60 6.65
CA MET A 153 -32.73 41.59 7.06
C MET A 153 -32.36 42.98 6.54
N LEU A 154 -33.31 43.65 5.90
CA LEU A 154 -33.20 45.01 5.43
C LEU A 154 -34.26 45.87 6.12
N THR A 155 -33.84 46.88 6.88
CA THR A 155 -34.74 47.77 7.63
C THR A 155 -34.13 49.16 7.80
N ASP A 156 -35.00 50.17 7.86
CA ASP A 156 -34.66 51.55 8.24
C ASP A 156 -35.11 51.91 9.66
N GLY A 157 -35.82 51.01 10.33
CA GLY A 157 -36.60 51.28 11.52
C GLY A 157 -35.94 50.86 12.82
N VAL A 158 -36.33 51.58 13.88
CA VAL A 158 -36.19 51.14 15.27
C VAL A 158 -37.25 50.10 15.54
N HIS A 159 -37.00 49.19 16.47
CA HIS A 159 -38.02 48.24 16.88
C HIS A 159 -39.18 48.98 17.55
N ASP A 160 -40.33 49.02 16.88
CA ASP A 160 -41.56 49.66 17.34
C ASP A 160 -42.73 48.73 17.03
N PRO A 161 -42.88 47.62 17.79
CA PRO A 161 -43.88 46.61 17.51
C PRO A 161 -45.29 47.11 17.89
N PRO A 162 -46.35 46.58 17.26
CA PRO A 162 -47.71 46.98 17.57
C PRO A 162 -48.09 46.59 19.02
N PRO A 163 -49.06 47.28 19.64
CA PRO A 163 -49.57 46.91 20.96
C PRO A 163 -50.00 45.44 21.02
N GLY A 164 -49.52 44.72 22.04
CA GLY A 164 -49.82 43.29 22.21
C GLY A 164 -48.86 42.35 21.49
N SER A 165 -47.84 42.85 20.78
CA SER A 165 -46.77 41.99 20.27
C SER A 165 -46.09 41.22 21.40
N ARG A 166 -45.81 39.94 21.14
CA ARG A 166 -45.00 39.08 22.02
C ARG A 166 -43.59 39.64 22.23
N TYR A 167 -43.09 40.40 21.27
CA TYR A 167 -41.71 40.90 21.23
C TYR A 167 -41.60 42.38 21.65
N ALA A 168 -42.59 42.93 22.36
CA ALA A 168 -42.64 44.34 22.75
C ALA A 168 -41.36 44.92 23.40
N TYR A 169 -40.55 44.09 24.04
CA TYR A 169 -39.34 44.50 24.76
C TYR A 169 -38.11 43.73 24.25
N PRO A 170 -37.17 44.40 23.56
CA PRO A 170 -35.84 43.87 23.30
C PRO A 170 -35.20 43.34 24.58
N GLY A 171 -34.52 42.20 24.49
CA GLY A 171 -33.90 41.53 25.64
C GLY A 171 -34.85 40.87 26.65
N GLY A 172 -36.17 40.91 26.44
CA GLY A 172 -37.15 40.19 27.28
C GLY A 172 -37.18 38.67 27.05
N ASP A 173 -38.02 37.96 27.81
CA ASP A 173 -38.14 36.50 27.75
C ASP A 173 -38.42 35.96 26.34
N ALA A 174 -39.17 36.71 25.53
CA ALA A 174 -39.46 36.34 24.15
C ALA A 174 -38.21 36.34 23.25
N PHE A 175 -37.32 37.33 23.41
CA PHE A 175 -36.03 37.36 22.69
C PHE A 175 -35.07 36.28 23.22
N ALA A 176 -35.09 36.02 24.53
CA ALA A 176 -34.33 34.90 25.10
C ALA A 176 -34.77 33.54 24.52
N ASP A 177 -36.08 33.35 24.28
CA ASP A 177 -36.63 32.18 23.59
C ASP A 177 -36.16 32.10 22.13
N LEU A 178 -36.15 33.22 21.40
CA LEU A 178 -35.59 33.27 20.03
C LEU A 178 -34.12 32.85 20.02
N ARG A 179 -33.29 33.41 20.91
CA ARG A 179 -31.86 33.07 21.01
C ARG A 179 -31.64 31.60 21.34
N LYS A 180 -32.42 31.05 22.28
CA LYS A 180 -32.35 29.63 22.64
C LYS A 180 -32.67 28.73 21.44
N ARG A 181 -33.69 29.10 20.66
CA ARG A 181 -34.09 28.41 19.44
C ARG A 181 -33.04 28.49 18.34
N ALA A 182 -32.50 29.69 18.08
CA ALA A 182 -31.41 29.91 17.12
C ALA A 182 -30.20 29.01 17.43
N ARG A 183 -29.74 28.99 18.68
CA ARG A 183 -28.65 28.11 19.12
C ARG A 183 -28.91 26.63 18.91
N ALA A 184 -30.14 26.19 19.13
CA ALA A 184 -30.53 24.80 18.88
C ALA A 184 -30.52 24.46 17.38
N VAL A 185 -30.74 25.44 16.50
CA VAL A 185 -30.58 25.27 15.05
C VAL A 185 -29.11 25.28 14.66
N GLU A 186 -28.33 26.25 15.14
CA GLU A 186 -26.90 26.42 14.84
C GLU A 186 -26.04 25.22 15.29
N GLN A 187 -26.47 24.49 16.31
CA GLN A 187 -25.83 23.21 16.72
C GLN A 187 -25.98 22.08 15.70
N ARG A 188 -26.93 22.19 14.76
CA ARG A 188 -27.30 21.13 13.81
C ARG A 188 -27.02 21.50 12.36
N ARG A 189 -26.89 22.79 12.05
CA ARG A 189 -26.68 23.31 10.69
C ARG A 189 -26.02 24.67 10.74
N SER A 190 -25.36 25.07 9.66
CA SER A 190 -24.78 26.39 9.53
C SER A 190 -25.88 27.42 9.26
N VAL A 191 -26.07 28.37 10.17
CA VAL A 191 -26.97 29.52 9.98
C VAL A 191 -26.15 30.78 10.10
N ARG A 192 -26.28 31.64 9.10
CA ARG A 192 -25.68 32.97 9.11
C ARG A 192 -26.75 34.04 9.04
N ALA A 193 -26.60 35.11 9.81
CA ALA A 193 -27.49 36.24 9.76
C ALA A 193 -26.78 37.50 9.26
N LEU A 194 -27.49 38.30 8.46
CA LEU A 194 -26.97 39.50 7.82
C LEU A 194 -27.95 40.65 8.04
N GLY A 195 -27.52 41.63 8.84
CA GLY A 195 -28.28 42.84 9.11
C GLY A 195 -27.86 43.97 8.19
N VAL A 196 -28.80 44.52 7.42
CA VAL A 196 -28.58 45.65 6.52
C VAL A 196 -29.37 46.86 7.02
N PRO A 197 -28.74 47.77 7.77
CA PRO A 197 -29.35 49.04 8.11
C PRO A 197 -29.40 49.93 6.86
N LEU A 198 -30.59 50.43 6.53
CA LEU A 198 -30.78 51.38 5.42
C LEU A 198 -30.60 52.83 5.87
N THR A 199 -30.50 53.06 7.17
CA THR A 199 -30.21 54.36 7.79
C THR A 199 -29.29 54.18 9.01
N GLY A 200 -28.77 55.27 9.57
CA GLY A 200 -27.92 55.21 10.77
C GLY A 200 -28.66 55.01 12.10
N ARG A 201 -29.99 54.90 12.11
CA ARG A 201 -30.80 54.71 13.33
C ARG A 201 -31.75 53.53 13.16
N THR A 202 -31.24 52.31 13.29
CA THR A 202 -32.03 51.09 13.20
C THR A 202 -31.74 50.15 14.36
N ASP A 203 -32.65 49.23 14.63
CA ASP A 203 -32.43 48.13 15.58
C ASP A 203 -32.14 46.80 14.87
N VAL A 204 -31.48 46.87 13.71
CA VAL A 204 -31.04 45.67 12.97
C VAL A 204 -30.10 44.78 13.80
N ARG A 205 -29.42 45.37 14.79
CA ARG A 205 -28.61 44.67 15.82
C ARG A 205 -29.39 43.66 16.66
N LEU A 206 -30.72 43.71 16.71
CA LEU A 206 -31.52 42.68 17.38
C LEU A 206 -31.34 41.30 16.73
N LEU A 207 -30.87 41.26 15.48
CA LEU A 207 -30.47 40.02 14.82
C LEU A 207 -29.26 39.36 15.51
N ASP A 208 -28.28 40.18 15.92
CA ASP A 208 -27.06 39.77 16.64
C ASP A 208 -27.35 39.33 18.07
N GLU A 209 -28.45 39.79 18.67
CA GLU A 209 -28.91 39.28 19.96
C GLU A 209 -29.46 37.85 19.88
N VAL A 210 -29.88 37.40 18.69
CA VAL A 210 -30.55 36.12 18.47
C VAL A 210 -29.62 35.08 17.83
N PHE A 211 -28.95 35.42 16.73
CA PHE A 211 -28.04 34.51 16.00
C PHE A 211 -26.60 34.78 16.39
N ASP A 212 -25.85 33.71 16.71
CA ASP A 212 -24.47 33.86 17.20
C ASP A 212 -23.49 34.23 16.04
N ASP A 213 -23.79 33.90 14.77
CA ASP A 213 -23.04 34.37 13.58
C ASP A 213 -23.84 35.43 12.81
N THR A 214 -23.80 36.67 13.31
CA THR A 214 -24.43 37.83 12.67
C THR A 214 -23.38 38.79 12.12
N VAL A 215 -23.56 39.22 10.88
CA VAL A 215 -22.82 40.33 10.28
C VAL A 215 -23.75 41.53 10.17
N LEU A 216 -23.45 42.58 10.92
CA LEU A 216 -24.11 43.88 10.75
C LEU A 216 -23.33 44.70 9.74
N MET A 217 -24.00 45.12 8.66
CA MET A 217 -23.39 45.99 7.67
C MET A 217 -23.36 47.43 8.20
N ASP A 218 -22.23 48.09 8.07
CA ASP A 218 -22.09 49.53 8.28
C ASP A 218 -21.67 50.17 6.94
N LEU A 219 -22.60 50.14 5.98
CA LEU A 219 -22.36 50.63 4.62
C LEU A 219 -23.38 51.68 4.24
N PRO A 220 -22.98 52.72 3.48
CA PRO A 220 -23.94 53.62 2.84
C PRO A 220 -24.93 52.85 1.96
N PRO A 221 -26.21 53.26 1.88
CA PRO A 221 -27.24 52.57 1.09
C PRO A 221 -26.85 52.26 -0.35
N GLU A 222 -26.10 53.16 -1.00
CA GLU A 222 -25.61 53.00 -2.37
C GLU A 222 -24.58 51.87 -2.54
N GLN A 223 -23.89 51.46 -1.48
CA GLN A 223 -22.88 50.39 -1.51
C GLN A 223 -23.46 49.01 -1.16
N VAL A 224 -24.70 48.96 -0.66
CA VAL A 224 -25.34 47.73 -0.22
C VAL A 224 -25.49 46.74 -1.38
N GLY A 225 -25.83 47.20 -2.58
CA GLY A 225 -25.97 46.33 -3.75
C GLY A 225 -24.67 45.61 -4.13
N ASP A 226 -23.56 46.35 -4.21
CA ASP A 226 -22.24 45.79 -4.51
C ASP A 226 -21.76 44.82 -3.42
N TYR A 227 -22.03 45.15 -2.16
CA TYR A 227 -21.71 44.25 -1.06
C TYR A 227 -22.53 42.97 -1.11
N LEU A 228 -23.85 43.06 -1.34
CA LEU A 228 -24.72 41.90 -1.47
C LEU A 228 -24.32 41.00 -2.66
N GLY A 229 -23.75 41.59 -3.73
CA GLY A 229 -23.08 40.82 -4.79
C GLY A 229 -21.92 39.97 -4.28
N ARG A 230 -20.99 40.58 -3.51
CA ARG A 230 -19.86 39.87 -2.87
C ARG A 230 -20.29 38.86 -1.81
N VAL A 231 -21.42 39.10 -1.15
CA VAL A 231 -22.03 38.13 -0.22
C VAL A 231 -22.36 36.85 -0.96
N GLY A 232 -22.85 36.93 -2.20
CA GLY A 232 -23.06 35.75 -3.06
C GLY A 232 -21.81 34.88 -3.20
N ASP A 233 -20.66 35.50 -3.50
CA ASP A 233 -19.38 34.78 -3.62
C ASP A 233 -19.00 34.08 -2.31
N ARG A 234 -19.15 34.78 -1.18
CA ARG A 234 -18.86 34.21 0.15
C ARG A 234 -19.81 33.08 0.52
N ILE A 235 -21.08 33.19 0.17
CA ILE A 235 -22.04 32.11 0.40
C ILE A 235 -21.67 30.87 -0.42
N ALA A 236 -21.16 31.02 -1.65
CA ALA A 236 -20.68 29.88 -2.43
C ALA A 236 -19.52 29.14 -1.71
N VAL A 237 -18.62 29.88 -1.06
CA VAL A 237 -17.56 29.32 -0.21
C VAL A 237 -18.13 28.60 1.01
N GLU A 238 -19.13 29.18 1.68
CA GLU A 238 -19.79 28.56 2.84
C GLU A 238 -20.55 27.29 2.48
N LYS A 239 -21.26 27.28 1.33
CA LYS A 239 -21.84 26.05 0.78
C LYS A 239 -20.77 25.01 0.55
N ALA A 240 -19.67 25.36 -0.13
CA ALA A 240 -18.57 24.43 -0.36
C ALA A 240 -18.03 23.86 0.96
N ALA A 241 -17.78 24.69 1.97
CA ALA A 241 -17.31 24.26 3.29
C ALA A 241 -18.30 23.32 3.98
N ALA A 242 -19.60 23.67 4.02
CA ALA A 242 -20.64 22.84 4.62
C ALA A 242 -20.70 21.45 3.98
N TYR A 243 -20.59 21.36 2.64
CA TYR A 243 -20.63 20.07 1.95
C TYR A 243 -19.32 19.27 2.06
N VAL A 244 -18.15 19.94 2.04
CA VAL A 244 -16.85 19.28 2.22
C VAL A 244 -16.69 18.74 3.65
N SER A 245 -17.18 19.45 4.66
CA SER A 245 -17.10 19.01 6.07
C SER A 245 -17.80 17.67 6.36
N ARG A 246 -18.73 17.26 5.48
CA ARG A 246 -19.46 15.98 5.59
C ARG A 246 -18.69 14.80 4.97
N ASP A 247 -17.70 15.07 4.11
CA ASP A 247 -16.90 14.02 3.49
C ASP A 247 -15.85 13.49 4.47
N ARG A 248 -15.72 12.17 4.54
CA ARG A 248 -14.60 11.54 5.25
C ARG A 248 -13.40 11.47 4.31
N LEU A 249 -12.46 12.40 4.47
CA LEU A 249 -11.27 12.57 3.65
C LEU A 249 -10.21 11.48 3.92
N THR A 250 -10.60 10.21 3.77
CA THR A 250 -9.78 9.02 4.06
C THR A 250 -9.76 8.06 2.89
N ALA A 251 -8.66 7.33 2.74
CA ALA A 251 -8.50 6.25 1.76
C ALA A 251 -8.07 4.93 2.44
N THR A 252 -8.27 3.82 1.74
CA THR A 252 -7.90 2.47 2.18
C THR A 252 -7.12 1.74 1.08
N ILE A 253 -6.25 0.81 1.47
CA ILE A 253 -5.45 -0.01 0.55
C ILE A 253 -5.70 -1.50 0.87
N ALA A 254 -6.13 -2.26 -0.12
CA ALA A 254 -6.30 -3.71 -0.04
C ALA A 254 -5.39 -4.42 -1.05
N LEU A 255 -4.64 -5.44 -0.62
CA LEU A 255 -3.74 -6.21 -1.48
C LEU A 255 -4.40 -7.51 -1.95
N GLU A 256 -4.25 -7.81 -3.25
CA GLU A 256 -4.74 -9.01 -3.90
C GLU A 256 -3.62 -9.65 -4.77
N PRO A 257 -3.42 -10.98 -4.70
CA PRO A 257 -3.99 -11.92 -3.74
C PRO A 257 -3.42 -11.77 -2.32
N SER A 258 -4.22 -12.15 -1.31
CA SER A 258 -3.80 -12.28 0.09
C SER A 258 -4.26 -13.66 0.60
N PRO A 259 -3.36 -14.59 1.00
CA PRO A 259 -1.91 -14.39 1.17
C PRO A 259 -1.13 -14.34 -0.15
N VAL A 260 0.02 -13.66 -0.11
CA VAL A 260 0.97 -13.51 -1.20
C VAL A 260 1.92 -14.71 -1.21
N VAL A 261 2.13 -15.35 -2.37
CA VAL A 261 3.12 -16.44 -2.51
C VAL A 261 4.14 -16.06 -3.57
N VAL A 262 5.40 -15.96 -3.17
CA VAL A 262 6.55 -15.65 -4.06
C VAL A 262 7.43 -16.89 -4.20
N ARG A 263 7.79 -17.25 -5.43
CA ARG A 263 8.71 -18.38 -5.68
C ARG A 263 10.10 -17.85 -6.08
N ASP A 264 10.75 -18.53 -7.02
CA ASP A 264 12.04 -18.12 -7.58
C ASP A 264 11.91 -17.05 -8.68
N GLU A 265 10.68 -16.73 -9.11
CA GLU A 265 10.39 -15.69 -10.09
C GLU A 265 9.70 -14.47 -9.45
N PRO A 266 9.86 -13.26 -10.02
CA PRO A 266 9.09 -12.09 -9.60
C PRO A 266 7.59 -12.31 -9.73
N VAL A 267 6.82 -11.81 -8.76
CA VAL A 267 5.36 -11.87 -8.76
C VAL A 267 4.80 -10.46 -8.74
N ASP A 268 3.77 -10.23 -9.56
CA ASP A 268 3.01 -8.99 -9.56
C ASP A 268 1.73 -9.19 -8.72
N LEU A 269 1.46 -8.22 -7.84
CA LEU A 269 0.26 -8.12 -7.01
C LEU A 269 -0.49 -6.85 -7.39
N VAL A 270 -1.78 -6.82 -7.09
CA VAL A 270 -2.62 -5.64 -7.27
C VAL A 270 -2.96 -5.08 -5.89
N ALA A 271 -2.65 -3.81 -5.66
CA ALA A 271 -3.22 -3.04 -4.56
C ALA A 271 -4.40 -2.23 -5.08
N ARG A 272 -5.58 -2.46 -4.51
CA ARG A 272 -6.77 -1.61 -4.71
C ARG A 272 -6.73 -0.49 -3.69
N VAL A 273 -6.65 0.73 -4.19
CA VAL A 273 -6.70 1.95 -3.39
C VAL A 273 -8.12 2.52 -3.53
N ARG A 274 -8.82 2.74 -2.42
CA ARG A 274 -10.22 3.17 -2.43
C ARG A 274 -10.46 4.37 -1.53
N SER A 275 -11.19 5.37 -2.03
CA SER A 275 -11.70 6.52 -1.29
C SER A 275 -13.14 6.29 -0.82
N THR A 276 -13.49 6.93 0.30
CA THR A 276 -14.89 7.06 0.77
C THR A 276 -15.48 8.45 0.51
N THR A 277 -14.71 9.35 -0.08
CA THR A 277 -15.16 10.71 -0.40
C THR A 277 -16.21 10.68 -1.51
N THR A 278 -17.16 11.61 -1.45
CA THR A 278 -18.24 11.72 -2.44
C THR A 278 -18.09 12.94 -3.33
N ARG A 279 -17.26 13.90 -2.92
CA ARG A 279 -17.08 15.19 -3.61
C ARG A 279 -15.64 15.62 -3.73
N VAL A 280 -14.80 15.27 -2.76
CA VAL A 280 -13.39 15.69 -2.73
C VAL A 280 -12.51 14.63 -3.39
N PRO A 281 -11.74 14.95 -4.45
CA PRO A 281 -10.72 14.06 -4.97
C PRO A 281 -9.59 13.90 -3.96
N LEU A 282 -9.12 12.67 -3.80
CA LEU A 282 -7.97 12.35 -2.95
C LEU A 282 -6.80 11.88 -3.80
N THR A 283 -5.58 12.17 -3.38
CA THR A 283 -4.36 11.64 -3.99
C THR A 283 -3.62 10.82 -2.95
N VAL A 284 -3.35 9.55 -3.24
CA VAL A 284 -2.45 8.74 -2.42
C VAL A 284 -1.07 8.82 -3.07
N ARG A 285 -0.15 9.54 -2.41
CA ARG A 285 1.22 9.78 -2.86
C ARG A 285 2.23 8.97 -2.07
N ASP A 286 3.47 8.99 -2.56
CA ASP A 286 4.61 8.31 -1.95
C ASP A 286 4.33 6.82 -1.67
N LEU A 287 3.61 6.18 -2.60
CA LEU A 287 3.33 4.76 -2.49
C LEU A 287 4.65 4.00 -2.46
N ALA A 288 4.82 3.17 -1.43
CA ALA A 288 6.01 2.36 -1.22
C ALA A 288 5.64 0.99 -0.68
N VAL A 289 6.51 0.01 -0.93
CA VAL A 289 6.34 -1.37 -0.44
C VAL A 289 7.36 -1.61 0.67
N GLU A 290 6.85 -1.87 1.86
CA GLU A 290 7.62 -2.31 3.02
C GLU A 290 7.47 -3.83 3.17
N VAL A 291 8.57 -4.50 3.45
CA VAL A 291 8.59 -5.96 3.57
C VAL A 291 9.28 -6.32 4.87
N ASP A 292 8.59 -7.08 5.72
CA ASP A 292 9.11 -7.55 6.99
C ASP A 292 9.13 -9.09 7.03
N GLY A 293 10.25 -9.67 7.45
CA GLY A 293 10.45 -11.13 7.56
C GLY A 293 10.47 -11.92 6.24
N LEU A 294 10.18 -11.29 5.10
CA LEU A 294 10.13 -11.95 3.79
C LEU A 294 11.33 -11.51 2.91
N PRO A 295 12.17 -12.43 2.42
CA PRO A 295 13.37 -12.07 1.65
C PRO A 295 13.03 -11.74 0.18
N VAL A 296 12.33 -10.62 -0.01
CA VAL A 296 11.93 -10.05 -1.30
C VAL A 296 12.13 -8.53 -1.28
N THR A 297 12.33 -7.91 -2.43
CA THR A 297 12.24 -6.44 -2.60
C THR A 297 10.97 -6.09 -3.36
N GLY A 298 10.19 -5.14 -2.86
CA GLY A 298 8.99 -4.64 -3.54
C GLY A 298 9.22 -3.32 -4.27
N THR A 299 8.57 -3.15 -5.41
CA THR A 299 8.41 -1.87 -6.10
C THR A 299 6.95 -1.68 -6.47
N VAL A 300 6.45 -0.44 -6.47
CA VAL A 300 5.06 -0.12 -6.77
C VAL A 300 4.98 0.86 -7.94
N ALA A 301 4.02 0.65 -8.83
CA ALA A 301 3.78 1.48 -10.00
C ALA A 301 2.27 1.59 -10.31
N PRO A 302 1.73 2.80 -10.46
CA PRO A 302 2.38 4.10 -10.26
C PRO A 302 2.71 4.39 -8.78
N ALA A 303 3.62 5.33 -8.53
CA ALA A 303 3.99 5.77 -7.18
C ALA A 303 2.97 6.73 -6.54
N GLN A 304 1.98 7.17 -7.34
CA GLN A 304 0.87 8.00 -6.89
C GLN A 304 -0.39 7.64 -7.68
N VAL A 305 -1.55 7.76 -7.04
CA VAL A 305 -2.86 7.63 -7.69
C VAL A 305 -3.80 8.73 -7.20
N THR A 306 -4.60 9.27 -8.12
CA THR A 306 -5.69 10.19 -7.78
C THR A 306 -7.01 9.43 -7.86
N LEU A 307 -7.78 9.51 -6.78
CA LEU A 307 -9.09 8.91 -6.57
C LEU A 307 -10.12 10.02 -6.80
N ASP A 308 -10.71 10.05 -7.99
CA ASP A 308 -11.81 10.95 -8.30
C ASP A 308 -13.10 10.47 -7.61
N PRO A 309 -13.97 11.35 -7.09
CA PRO A 309 -15.25 10.90 -6.52
C PRO A 309 -16.12 10.07 -7.49
N ALA A 310 -16.02 10.30 -8.80
CA ALA A 310 -16.69 9.51 -9.83
C ALA A 310 -15.99 8.17 -10.13
N ALA A 311 -14.71 8.03 -9.74
CA ALA A 311 -13.91 6.82 -9.87
C ALA A 311 -13.14 6.54 -8.55
N PRO A 312 -13.86 6.15 -7.47
CA PRO A 312 -13.32 6.13 -6.11
C PRO A 312 -12.33 4.98 -5.86
N GLU A 313 -12.08 4.12 -6.84
CA GLU A 313 -11.16 2.97 -6.75
C GLU A 313 -10.15 3.02 -7.90
N GLN A 314 -8.87 2.82 -7.57
CA GLN A 314 -7.77 2.71 -8.53
C GLN A 314 -6.92 1.48 -8.19
N GLN A 315 -6.32 0.89 -9.22
CA GLN A 315 -5.44 -0.26 -9.09
C GLN A 315 -3.99 0.15 -9.25
N VAL A 316 -3.13 -0.39 -8.40
CA VAL A 316 -1.68 -0.16 -8.42
C VAL A 316 -0.98 -1.50 -8.47
N THR A 317 -0.01 -1.64 -9.36
CA THR A 317 0.75 -2.87 -9.52
C THR A 317 1.96 -2.87 -8.59
N ILE A 318 2.11 -3.92 -7.80
CA ILE A 318 3.24 -4.15 -6.92
C ILE A 318 4.04 -5.32 -7.44
N ARG A 319 5.30 -5.08 -7.78
CA ARG A 319 6.22 -6.11 -8.23
C ARG A 319 7.14 -6.52 -7.10
N LEU A 320 7.02 -7.77 -6.65
CA LEU A 320 7.91 -8.38 -5.66
C LEU A 320 9.00 -9.18 -6.38
N ARG A 321 10.27 -8.88 -6.12
CA ARG A 321 11.41 -9.63 -6.63
C ARG A 321 12.04 -10.45 -5.51
N PRO A 322 12.21 -11.78 -5.67
CA PRO A 322 12.90 -12.60 -4.68
C PRO A 322 14.37 -12.19 -4.55
N GLN A 323 14.87 -12.05 -3.32
CA GLN A 323 16.29 -11.84 -3.06
C GLN A 323 17.05 -13.17 -3.06
N ALA A 324 18.34 -13.17 -3.42
CA ALA A 324 19.17 -14.36 -3.24
C ALA A 324 19.20 -14.73 -1.75
N LEU A 325 18.80 -15.97 -1.41
CA LEU A 325 18.95 -16.45 -0.04
C LEU A 325 20.44 -16.62 0.26
N SER A 326 20.92 -16.07 1.37
CA SER A 326 22.30 -16.26 1.79
C SER A 326 22.54 -17.71 2.24
N GLY A 327 23.51 -18.37 1.62
CA GLY A 327 23.90 -19.76 1.89
C GLY A 327 23.95 -20.64 0.64
N THR A 328 24.92 -21.56 0.56
CA THR A 328 25.06 -22.49 -0.56
C THR A 328 24.00 -23.61 -0.50
N TRP A 329 23.05 -23.60 -1.43
CA TRP A 329 21.84 -24.47 -1.50
C TRP A 329 21.63 -25.03 -2.93
N ILE A 330 21.28 -26.31 -3.14
CA ILE A 330 21.14 -26.96 -4.49
C ILE A 330 19.99 -28.03 -4.63
N GLY A 331 18.66 -27.75 -4.74
CA GLY A 331 17.37 -28.59 -4.68
C GLY A 331 16.53 -29.03 -3.37
N GLY A 332 15.31 -28.54 -3.07
CA GLY A 332 14.49 -28.90 -1.86
C GLY A 332 13.73 -27.72 -1.22
N GLU A 333 12.49 -27.87 -0.73
CA GLU A 333 11.63 -26.69 -0.46
C GLU A 333 11.88 -26.02 0.90
N ARG A 334 12.14 -24.70 0.92
CA ARG A 334 12.14 -23.87 2.14
C ARG A 334 11.12 -22.75 2.00
N THR A 335 10.16 -22.71 2.91
CA THR A 335 9.17 -21.64 3.01
C THR A 335 9.57 -20.66 4.12
N THR A 336 9.66 -19.38 3.79
CA THR A 336 9.84 -18.28 4.76
C THR A 336 8.58 -17.44 4.75
N THR A 337 8.01 -17.17 5.91
CA THR A 337 6.81 -16.33 6.05
C THR A 337 7.20 -14.93 6.50
N GLY A 338 6.41 -13.93 6.09
CA GLY A 338 6.58 -12.55 6.47
C GLY A 338 5.37 -11.72 6.07
N GLN A 339 5.51 -10.41 6.08
CA GLN A 339 4.43 -9.48 5.74
C GLN A 339 4.87 -8.54 4.62
N VAL A 340 3.94 -8.28 3.71
CA VAL A 340 4.08 -7.26 2.68
C VAL A 340 3.10 -6.15 3.05
N ARG A 341 3.62 -4.95 3.26
CA ARG A 341 2.86 -3.75 3.55
C ARG A 341 3.05 -2.74 2.42
N VAL A 342 1.97 -2.11 2.02
CA VAL A 342 1.98 -0.98 1.09
C VAL A 342 1.60 0.23 1.89
N VAL A 343 2.47 1.22 1.92
CA VAL A 343 2.25 2.48 2.63
C VAL A 343 2.11 3.61 1.62
N GLY A 344 1.39 4.66 2.00
CA GLY A 344 1.27 5.89 1.23
C GLY A 344 0.73 7.02 2.10
N THR A 345 0.74 8.24 1.57
CA THR A 345 0.18 9.41 2.22
C THR A 345 -1.06 9.87 1.46
N VAL A 346 -2.20 9.93 2.13
CA VAL A 346 -3.44 10.50 1.62
C VAL A 346 -3.35 12.02 1.69
N ASP A 347 -3.57 12.67 0.56
CA ASP A 347 -3.56 14.11 0.36
C ASP A 347 -4.74 14.50 -0.55
N SER A 348 -4.89 15.78 -0.87
CA SER A 348 -5.87 16.25 -1.85
C SER A 348 -5.27 17.35 -2.72
N PRO A 349 -5.59 17.41 -4.03
CA PRO A 349 -5.28 18.58 -4.85
C PRO A 349 -6.05 19.83 -4.38
N TRP A 350 -7.04 19.69 -3.49
CA TRP A 350 -7.81 20.81 -2.95
C TRP A 350 -7.36 21.21 -1.54
N ARG A 351 -6.27 20.63 -1.01
CA ARG A 351 -5.86 20.84 0.39
C ARG A 351 -5.76 22.32 0.75
N ASP A 352 -5.05 23.10 -0.05
CA ASP A 352 -4.79 24.51 0.28
C ASP A 352 -6.10 25.33 0.33
N VAL A 353 -7.07 25.01 -0.54
CA VAL A 353 -8.40 25.64 -0.54
C VAL A 353 -9.25 25.16 0.64
N ILE A 354 -9.23 23.85 0.93
CA ILE A 354 -9.95 23.28 2.07
C ILE A 354 -9.48 23.93 3.38
N ASP A 355 -8.17 24.06 3.56
CA ASP A 355 -7.56 24.64 4.75
C ASP A 355 -7.75 26.17 4.83
N ARG A 356 -7.34 26.91 3.79
CA ARG A 356 -7.28 28.39 3.85
C ARG A 356 -8.59 29.09 3.53
N ASP A 357 -9.29 28.62 2.49
CA ASP A 357 -10.47 29.32 1.97
C ASP A 357 -11.77 28.77 2.58
N LEU A 358 -11.86 27.46 2.77
CA LEU A 358 -13.03 26.81 3.41
C LEU A 358 -12.91 26.76 4.93
N GLY A 359 -11.72 26.99 5.50
CA GLY A 359 -11.48 26.99 6.95
C GLY A 359 -11.66 25.62 7.59
N LEU A 360 -11.38 24.53 6.86
CA LEU A 360 -11.54 23.16 7.33
C LEU A 360 -10.17 22.49 7.54
N ASP A 361 -9.99 21.86 8.70
CA ASP A 361 -8.76 21.14 8.99
C ASP A 361 -8.61 19.90 8.09
N PHE A 362 -7.64 19.92 7.18
CA PHE A 362 -7.24 18.75 6.40
C PHE A 362 -5.73 18.54 6.43
N VAL A 363 -5.32 17.54 7.21
CA VAL A 363 -3.91 17.15 7.38
C VAL A 363 -3.66 15.85 6.62
N PRO A 364 -2.60 15.76 5.79
CA PRO A 364 -2.25 14.52 5.10
C PRO A 364 -2.07 13.34 6.07
N GLN A 365 -2.69 12.22 5.77
CA GLN A 365 -2.74 11.05 6.66
C GLN A 365 -1.98 9.87 6.06
N GLN A 366 -1.31 9.09 6.91
CA GLN A 366 -0.70 7.83 6.48
C GLN A 366 -1.78 6.77 6.25
N VAL A 367 -1.69 6.03 5.14
CA VAL A 367 -2.53 4.87 4.84
C VAL A 367 -1.64 3.66 4.59
N ALA A 368 -2.08 2.50 5.08
CA ALA A 368 -1.38 1.25 4.84
C ALA A 368 -2.34 0.10 4.54
N GLY A 369 -1.95 -0.74 3.59
CA GLY A 369 -2.55 -2.05 3.34
C GLY A 369 -1.53 -3.14 3.62
N GLN A 370 -1.96 -4.29 4.13
CA GLN A 370 -1.04 -5.39 4.45
C GLN A 370 -1.58 -6.75 4.03
N ALA A 371 -0.68 -7.63 3.62
CA ALA A 371 -0.95 -9.03 3.33
C ALA A 371 0.14 -9.93 3.93
N GLN A 372 -0.27 -11.12 4.38
CA GLN A 372 0.68 -12.15 4.77
C GLN A 372 1.36 -12.69 3.50
N GLY A 373 2.67 -12.90 3.58
CA GLY A 373 3.48 -13.40 2.48
C GLY A 373 4.21 -14.69 2.84
N ALA A 374 4.34 -15.58 1.87
CA ALA A 374 5.19 -16.76 1.94
C ALA A 374 6.13 -16.79 0.74
N ARG A 375 7.41 -17.06 0.98
CA ARG A 375 8.39 -17.29 -0.07
C ARG A 375 8.88 -18.72 -0.03
N THR A 376 8.74 -19.41 -1.14
CA THR A 376 9.22 -20.77 -1.35
C THR A 376 10.47 -20.76 -2.24
N ALA A 377 11.56 -21.37 -1.78
CA ALA A 377 12.78 -21.59 -2.57
C ALA A 377 13.17 -23.07 -2.63
N SER A 378 13.80 -23.52 -3.72
CA SER A 378 14.21 -24.92 -3.92
C SER A 378 15.76 -25.15 -3.85
N GLY A 379 16.30 -25.82 -2.80
CA GLY A 379 17.72 -26.15 -2.51
C GLY A 379 18.03 -27.46 -1.70
N ILE A 380 19.05 -28.29 -2.04
CA ILE A 380 19.49 -29.59 -1.44
C ILE A 380 20.66 -29.12 -0.60
N PRO A 381 20.76 -29.54 0.66
CA PRO A 381 21.90 -29.22 1.49
C PRO A 381 23.20 -29.67 0.80
N VAL A 382 24.14 -28.74 0.51
CA VAL A 382 25.45 -29.08 -0.07
C VAL A 382 26.17 -30.16 0.75
N ARG A 383 25.94 -30.20 2.08
CA ARG A 383 26.43 -31.27 2.95
C ARG A 383 26.01 -32.67 2.49
N LEU A 384 24.80 -32.85 1.94
CA LEU A 384 24.33 -34.15 1.46
C LEU A 384 25.06 -34.58 0.18
N VAL A 385 25.28 -33.64 -0.75
CA VAL A 385 26.08 -33.89 -1.96
C VAL A 385 27.52 -34.22 -1.59
N VAL A 386 28.12 -33.45 -0.68
CA VAL A 386 29.47 -33.71 -0.16
C VAL A 386 29.53 -35.08 0.53
N THR A 387 28.56 -35.44 1.37
CA THR A 387 28.53 -36.77 2.00
C THR A 387 28.33 -37.89 1.00
N ALA A 388 27.53 -37.68 -0.06
CA ALA A 388 27.33 -38.69 -1.10
C ALA A 388 28.62 -38.92 -1.90
N VAL A 389 29.33 -37.84 -2.27
CA VAL A 389 30.65 -37.92 -2.93
C VAL A 389 31.67 -38.61 -2.04
N LEU A 390 31.73 -38.26 -0.75
CA LEU A 390 32.63 -38.90 0.22
C LEU A 390 32.28 -40.38 0.44
N ALA A 391 30.99 -40.72 0.52
CA ALA A 391 30.53 -42.09 0.66
C ALA A 391 30.87 -42.93 -0.57
N LEU A 392 30.69 -42.39 -1.79
CA LEU A 392 31.11 -43.03 -3.03
C LEU A 392 32.64 -43.22 -3.08
N GLY A 393 33.41 -42.22 -2.65
CA GLY A 393 34.87 -42.33 -2.53
C GLY A 393 35.31 -43.41 -1.54
N ALA A 394 34.65 -43.50 -0.38
CA ALA A 394 34.92 -44.52 0.63
C ALA A 394 34.57 -45.93 0.14
N LEU A 395 33.44 -46.12 -0.55
CA LEU A 395 33.05 -47.39 -1.15
C LEU A 395 34.04 -47.84 -2.24
N ALA A 396 34.52 -46.92 -3.08
CA ALA A 396 35.54 -47.22 -4.08
C ALA A 396 36.87 -47.63 -3.43
N ALA A 397 37.31 -46.91 -2.40
CA ALA A 397 38.52 -47.24 -1.63
C ALA A 397 38.41 -48.63 -0.95
N LEU A 398 37.24 -48.94 -0.39
CA LEU A 398 36.94 -50.24 0.22
C LEU A 398 36.97 -51.37 -0.82
N ALA A 399 36.35 -51.17 -1.99
CA ALA A 399 36.38 -52.15 -3.08
C ALA A 399 37.82 -52.43 -3.56
N VAL A 400 38.65 -51.39 -3.69
CA VAL A 400 40.07 -51.53 -4.08
C VAL A 400 40.87 -52.27 -3.00
N THR A 401 40.68 -51.94 -1.71
CA THR A 401 41.39 -52.62 -0.61
C THR A 401 40.98 -54.08 -0.48
N LEU A 402 39.69 -54.39 -0.57
CA LEU A 402 39.19 -55.78 -0.59
C LEU A 402 39.75 -56.56 -1.78
N ARG A 403 39.80 -55.96 -2.97
CA ARG A 403 40.40 -56.58 -4.17
C ARG A 403 41.90 -56.80 -4.01
N ARG A 404 42.63 -55.90 -3.34
CA ARG A 404 44.07 -56.06 -3.02
C ARG A 404 44.32 -57.13 -1.94
N ARG A 405 43.40 -57.31 -0.98
CA ARG A 405 43.51 -58.34 0.09
C ARG A 405 43.25 -59.78 -0.41
N ARG A 406 42.51 -59.95 -1.52
CA ARG A 406 42.23 -61.29 -2.11
C ARG A 406 43.48 -62.03 -2.61
N TRP A 407 44.53 -61.32 -3.02
CA TRP A 407 45.76 -61.93 -3.56
C TRP A 407 46.84 -61.98 -2.48
N LYS A 408 47.23 -63.19 -2.07
CA LYS A 408 48.26 -63.40 -1.05
C LYS A 408 49.64 -63.51 -1.71
N PRO A 409 50.73 -63.15 -0.99
CA PRO A 409 52.08 -63.43 -1.47
C PRO A 409 52.24 -64.94 -1.67
N ILE A 410 52.90 -65.30 -2.77
CA ILE A 410 53.23 -66.65 -3.19
C ILE A 410 54.70 -66.86 -2.86
N GLY A 411 55.00 -67.98 -2.21
CA GLY A 411 56.35 -68.50 -2.02
C GLY A 411 56.47 -69.89 -2.65
N GLY A 412 57.70 -70.35 -2.85
CA GLY A 412 57.99 -71.70 -3.33
C GLY A 412 58.42 -71.75 -4.80
N HIS A 413 58.25 -72.91 -5.41
CA HIS A 413 58.65 -73.21 -6.78
C HIS A 413 57.50 -73.84 -7.56
N LEU A 414 57.36 -73.44 -8.81
CA LEU A 414 56.50 -74.11 -9.79
C LEU A 414 57.39 -74.96 -10.70
N LEU A 415 57.19 -76.27 -10.68
CA LEU A 415 57.77 -77.16 -11.68
C LEU A 415 56.83 -77.23 -12.87
N VAL A 416 57.37 -76.96 -14.06
CA VAL A 416 56.65 -77.01 -15.33
C VAL A 416 57.29 -78.08 -16.20
N ALA A 417 56.53 -79.13 -16.51
CA ALA A 417 56.93 -80.19 -17.44
C ALA A 417 56.15 -80.01 -18.75
N GLU A 418 56.83 -79.60 -19.81
CA GLU A 418 56.20 -79.43 -21.12
C GLU A 418 56.35 -80.72 -21.94
N PRO A 419 55.32 -81.15 -22.68
CA PRO A 419 55.40 -82.34 -23.53
C PRO A 419 56.49 -82.16 -24.59
N GLY A 420 57.31 -83.20 -24.76
CA GLY A 420 58.44 -83.22 -25.68
C GLY A 420 59.73 -82.58 -25.14
N THR A 421 59.75 -82.06 -23.91
CA THR A 421 60.98 -81.54 -23.28
C THR A 421 61.58 -82.58 -22.32
N ALA A 422 62.91 -82.78 -22.40
CA ALA A 422 63.61 -83.83 -21.68
C ALA A 422 63.71 -83.60 -20.15
N ALA A 423 63.51 -82.37 -19.66
CA ALA A 423 63.55 -82.08 -18.23
C ALA A 423 62.55 -80.97 -17.84
N PRO A 424 61.82 -81.12 -16.71
CA PRO A 424 60.98 -80.06 -16.18
C PRO A 424 61.84 -78.89 -15.71
N TYR A 425 61.38 -77.65 -15.94
CA TYR A 425 62.06 -76.46 -15.43
C TYR A 425 61.39 -75.93 -14.17
N ARG A 426 62.18 -75.28 -13.31
CA ARG A 426 61.75 -74.77 -12.01
C ARG A 426 61.66 -73.25 -12.01
N GLN A 427 60.45 -72.72 -11.91
CA GLN A 427 60.20 -71.30 -11.77
C GLN A 427 60.06 -70.93 -10.29
N ARG A 428 60.93 -70.03 -9.79
CA ARG A 428 60.77 -69.47 -8.44
C ARG A 428 59.51 -68.59 -8.40
N LEU A 429 58.67 -68.81 -7.39
CA LEU A 429 57.48 -68.01 -7.12
C LEU A 429 57.79 -67.03 -5.97
N SER A 430 57.65 -65.73 -6.23
CA SER A 430 57.82 -64.69 -5.22
C SER A 430 56.91 -63.50 -5.52
N GLY A 431 56.29 -62.93 -4.49
CA GLY A 431 55.34 -61.82 -4.62
C GLY A 431 53.90 -62.30 -4.89
N ARG A 432 52.99 -61.42 -5.32
CA ARG A 432 51.54 -61.75 -5.45
C ARG A 432 51.12 -62.21 -6.86
N LYS A 433 51.97 -61.94 -7.85
CA LYS A 433 51.77 -62.31 -9.26
C LYS A 433 53.14 -62.57 -9.86
N VAL A 434 53.33 -63.75 -10.42
CA VAL A 434 54.59 -64.16 -11.08
C VAL A 434 54.28 -64.38 -12.56
N ARG A 435 55.14 -63.88 -13.45
CA ARG A 435 55.09 -64.16 -14.89
C ARG A 435 56.17 -65.21 -15.20
N PHE A 436 55.86 -66.21 -16.02
CA PHE A 436 56.81 -67.25 -16.41
C PHE A 436 56.68 -67.64 -17.89
N PRO A 437 57.73 -68.16 -18.55
CA PRO A 437 59.11 -68.13 -18.09
C PRO A 437 59.56 -66.68 -17.85
N ALA A 438 60.45 -66.46 -16.88
CA ALA A 438 61.07 -65.14 -16.71
C ALA A 438 61.66 -64.72 -18.06
N ALA A 439 61.54 -63.44 -18.43
CA ALA A 439 61.79 -62.94 -19.78
C ALA A 439 63.29 -62.97 -20.22
N HIS A 440 64.05 -64.00 -19.87
CA HIS A 440 65.47 -64.16 -20.16
C HIS A 440 65.62 -65.40 -21.04
N GLY A 441 65.68 -65.17 -22.36
CA GLY A 441 65.90 -66.20 -23.37
C GLY A 441 64.97 -66.03 -24.58
N ARG A 442 65.33 -65.13 -25.51
CA ARG A 442 64.71 -65.07 -26.84
C ARG A 442 65.01 -66.39 -27.56
N GLY A 443 63.99 -67.20 -27.86
CA GLY A 443 64.10 -68.33 -28.79
C GLY A 443 63.47 -69.67 -28.38
N GLY A 444 62.87 -69.80 -27.19
CA GLY A 444 62.30 -71.08 -26.75
C GLY A 444 60.83 -71.28 -27.17
N THR A 445 60.46 -72.51 -27.54
CA THR A 445 59.07 -73.00 -27.76
C THR A 445 58.23 -73.12 -26.47
N GLN A 446 58.65 -72.42 -25.41
CA GLN A 446 58.07 -72.47 -24.07
C GLN A 446 56.80 -71.63 -23.99
N GLY A 447 55.78 -72.11 -23.27
CA GLY A 447 54.55 -71.33 -23.06
C GLY A 447 54.74 -70.23 -22.02
N THR A 448 54.02 -69.12 -22.16
CA THR A 448 54.06 -67.98 -21.23
C THR A 448 52.81 -67.92 -20.37
N GLY A 449 52.94 -67.54 -19.10
CA GLY A 449 51.81 -67.50 -18.19
C GLY A 449 51.96 -66.56 -17.00
N THR A 450 50.86 -66.38 -16.28
CA THR A 450 50.83 -65.71 -14.98
C THR A 450 50.31 -66.62 -13.89
N VAL A 451 51.07 -66.71 -12.80
CA VAL A 451 50.66 -67.39 -11.58
C VAL A 451 50.16 -66.36 -10.59
N ARG A 452 49.00 -66.63 -10.00
CA ARG A 452 48.48 -65.92 -8.85
C ARG A 452 48.03 -66.93 -7.81
N ALA A 453 48.11 -66.60 -6.53
CA ALA A 453 47.63 -67.50 -5.49
C ALA A 453 46.49 -66.94 -4.67
N VAL A 454 45.59 -67.85 -4.30
CA VAL A 454 44.44 -67.59 -3.46
C VAL A 454 44.44 -68.61 -2.33
N ARG A 455 44.15 -68.18 -1.10
CA ARG A 455 43.89 -69.13 -0.01
C ARG A 455 42.51 -69.73 -0.19
N ARG A 456 42.43 -71.05 -0.24
CA ARG A 456 41.15 -71.77 -0.16
C ARG A 456 41.13 -72.63 1.10
N PRO A 457 39.94 -72.89 1.66
CA PRO A 457 39.78 -73.93 2.67
C PRO A 457 40.34 -75.26 2.11
N ARG A 458 41.04 -76.02 2.94
CA ARG A 458 41.47 -77.36 2.56
C ARG A 458 40.24 -78.24 2.32
N THR A 459 40.28 -79.08 1.30
CA THR A 459 39.21 -80.04 1.03
C THR A 459 39.15 -81.14 2.11
N VAL A 460 40.26 -81.38 2.80
CA VAL A 460 40.39 -82.38 3.88
C VAL A 460 41.21 -81.78 5.04
N GLY A 461 40.64 -81.83 6.26
CA GLY A 461 41.25 -81.30 7.49
C GLY A 461 41.01 -79.81 7.75
N SER A 462 41.39 -79.33 8.94
CA SER A 462 41.28 -77.92 9.33
C SER A 462 42.42 -77.09 8.75
N GLY A 463 42.11 -75.94 8.13
CA GLY A 463 43.09 -74.96 7.67
C GLY A 463 42.83 -74.43 6.27
N SER A 464 43.70 -73.52 5.83
CA SER A 464 43.70 -73.02 4.45
C SER A 464 44.95 -73.48 3.72
N GLU A 465 44.82 -73.80 2.44
CA GLU A 465 45.92 -74.06 1.53
C GLU A 465 46.05 -72.95 0.50
N LEU A 466 47.28 -72.74 0.03
CA LEU A 466 47.56 -71.79 -1.04
C LEU A 466 47.38 -72.49 -2.38
N VAL A 467 46.33 -72.13 -3.11
CA VAL A 467 46.04 -72.70 -4.43
C VAL A 467 46.53 -71.72 -5.49
N LEU A 468 47.29 -72.22 -6.46
CA LEU A 468 47.79 -71.44 -7.58
C LEU A 468 46.76 -71.45 -8.71
N HIS A 469 46.34 -70.27 -9.13
CA HIS A 469 45.68 -70.04 -10.41
C HIS A 469 46.75 -69.69 -11.45
N ILE A 470 46.86 -70.53 -12.46
CA ILE A 470 47.86 -70.44 -13.51
C ILE A 470 47.13 -70.14 -14.82
N ASP A 471 47.31 -68.94 -15.33
CA ASP A 471 46.89 -68.57 -16.68
C ASP A 471 48.09 -68.80 -17.60
N TYR A 472 48.06 -69.84 -18.42
CA TYR A 472 49.15 -70.27 -19.28
C TYR A 472 48.77 -70.16 -20.76
N ARG A 473 49.73 -69.85 -21.63
CA ARG A 473 49.53 -69.72 -23.08
C ARG A 473 50.67 -70.37 -23.84
N ARG A 474 50.35 -71.34 -24.69
CA ARG A 474 51.31 -72.01 -25.60
C ARG A 474 50.67 -72.19 -26.97
N ALA A 475 51.46 -72.05 -28.04
CA ALA A 475 50.98 -72.17 -29.43
C ALA A 475 49.68 -71.36 -29.71
N GLY A 476 49.57 -70.16 -29.13
CA GLY A 476 48.41 -69.29 -29.29
C GLY A 476 47.20 -69.61 -28.39
N ARG A 477 47.07 -70.84 -27.86
CA ARG A 477 45.96 -71.28 -27.00
C ARG A 477 46.16 -70.89 -25.54
N ARG A 478 45.10 -70.47 -24.86
CA ARG A 478 45.10 -70.12 -23.42
C ARG A 478 44.55 -71.29 -22.61
N HIS A 479 45.20 -71.57 -21.50
CA HIS A 479 44.85 -72.60 -20.54
C HIS A 479 44.73 -71.96 -19.15
N HIS A 480 43.68 -72.31 -18.42
CA HIS A 480 43.53 -71.94 -17.02
C HIS A 480 43.63 -73.20 -16.17
N VAL A 481 44.59 -73.24 -15.27
CA VAL A 481 44.85 -74.40 -14.41
C VAL A 481 44.85 -73.97 -12.95
N VAL A 482 44.21 -74.78 -12.11
CA VAL A 482 44.19 -74.58 -10.66
C VAL A 482 45.07 -75.66 -10.03
N CYS A 483 46.27 -75.28 -9.61
CA CYS A 483 47.27 -76.19 -9.05
C CYS A 483 47.27 -76.10 -7.52
N ARG A 484 47.02 -77.23 -6.86
CA ARG A 484 47.12 -77.36 -5.41
C ARG A 484 48.56 -77.72 -4.99
N PRO A 485 48.96 -77.40 -3.74
CA PRO A 485 50.25 -77.79 -3.21
C PRO A 485 50.55 -79.28 -3.41
N ARG A 486 51.72 -79.58 -3.99
CA ARG A 486 52.26 -80.94 -4.19
C ARG A 486 51.39 -81.85 -5.07
N GLN A 487 50.42 -81.30 -5.79
CA GLN A 487 49.57 -82.04 -6.72
C GLN A 487 49.90 -81.62 -8.16
N PRO A 488 50.40 -82.54 -9.02
CA PRO A 488 50.59 -82.24 -10.42
C PRO A 488 49.22 -82.05 -11.09
N VAL A 489 49.09 -81.01 -11.90
CA VAL A 489 47.89 -80.77 -12.71
C VAL A 489 48.32 -80.52 -14.15
N SER A 490 47.74 -81.28 -15.06
CA SER A 490 48.03 -81.18 -16.49
C SER A 490 47.03 -80.25 -17.19
N ALA A 491 47.54 -79.36 -18.04
CA ALA A 491 46.75 -78.64 -19.00
C ALA A 491 46.40 -79.55 -20.19
N ALA A 492 45.39 -79.15 -20.95
CA ALA A 492 44.90 -79.89 -22.11
C ALA A 492 45.95 -80.08 -23.23
N ASP A 493 47.00 -79.26 -23.24
CA ASP A 493 48.12 -79.39 -24.18
C ASP A 493 49.19 -80.38 -23.71
N GLY A 494 48.97 -81.07 -22.57
CA GLY A 494 49.90 -82.01 -21.95
C GLY A 494 50.91 -81.37 -21.00
N THR A 495 50.94 -80.03 -20.87
CA THR A 495 51.86 -79.34 -19.95
C THR A 495 51.43 -79.57 -18.51
N THR A 496 52.33 -80.10 -17.67
CA THR A 496 52.04 -80.42 -16.27
C THR A 496 52.69 -79.42 -15.32
N PHE A 497 51.89 -78.93 -14.37
CA PHE A 497 52.26 -77.95 -13.36
C PHE A 497 52.25 -78.59 -11.97
N THR A 498 53.37 -78.51 -11.24
CA THR A 498 53.44 -78.98 -9.86
C THR A 498 53.92 -77.86 -8.95
N TYR A 499 53.06 -77.45 -8.01
CA TYR A 499 53.40 -76.44 -7.02
C TYR A 499 54.13 -77.06 -5.83
N GLN A 500 55.31 -76.53 -5.50
CA GLN A 500 56.09 -76.87 -4.31
C GLN A 500 56.15 -75.61 -3.42
N PRO A 501 55.31 -75.52 -2.37
CA PRO A 501 55.21 -74.33 -1.51
C PRO A 501 56.50 -73.89 -0.84
#